data_AF-A0A136KLJ9-F1
#
_entry.id   AF-A0A136KLJ9-F1
#
_cell.length_a   1.000
_cell.length_b   1.000
_cell.length_c   1.000
_cell.angle_alpha   90.00
_cell.angle_beta   90.00
_cell.angle_gamma   90.00
#
_symmetry.space_group_name_H-M   'P 1'
#
loop_
_entity.id
_entity.type
_entity.pdbx_description
1 polymer ?
#
loop_
_entity_poly.entity_id
_entity_poly.type
_entity_poly.pdbx_seq_one_letter_code
_entity_poly.pdbx_strand_id
1 'polypeptide(L)' 'MSMHQNDYYHTNDFCLASFLLTCNINPSQINTDSLNRATFSFLITNQVETLIEQFSLLKAKV' A
#
# COMPACT_ATOMS: atom_id res chain seq x y z
N MET A 1 9.65 -17.02 18.54
CA MET A 1 9.25 -15.66 18.12
C MET A 1 9.01 -15.71 16.63
N SER A 2 7.75 -15.66 16.22
CA SER A 2 7.31 -15.90 14.85
C SER A 2 7.12 -14.56 14.15
N MET A 3 8.05 -14.11 13.30
CA MET A 3 7.90 -12.82 12.59
C MET A 3 8.73 -12.80 11.31
N HIS A 4 8.24 -13.35 10.19
CA HIS A 4 8.65 -12.98 8.81
C HIS A 4 7.69 -13.64 7.81
N GLN A 5 6.40 -13.27 7.84
CA GLN A 5 5.44 -13.70 6.81
C GLN A 5 4.74 -12.54 6.10
N ASN A 6 5.06 -11.28 6.38
CA ASN A 6 4.48 -10.14 5.66
C ASN A 6 5.53 -9.05 5.48
N ASP A 7 6.43 -9.21 4.50
CA ASP A 7 7.35 -8.13 4.10
C ASP A 7 6.66 -7.09 3.20
N TYR A 8 5.39 -7.31 2.84
CA TYR A 8 4.64 -6.50 1.90
C TYR A 8 3.31 -6.01 2.46
N TYR A 9 3.03 -4.73 2.23
CA TYR A 9 1.73 -4.12 2.43
C TYR A 9 0.93 -4.27 1.14
N HIS A 10 -0.21 -4.96 1.24
CA HIS A 10 -1.10 -5.19 0.10
C HIS A 10 -2.31 -4.27 0.18
N THR A 11 -2.63 -3.58 -0.91
CA THR A 11 -3.82 -2.75 -1.01
C THR A 11 -4.49 -2.88 -2.37
N ASN A 12 -5.82 -2.80 -2.37
CA ASN A 12 -6.66 -2.64 -3.56
C ASN A 12 -7.29 -1.23 -3.63
N ASP A 13 -6.96 -0.35 -2.67
CA ASP A 13 -7.40 1.05 -2.66
C ASP A 13 -6.53 1.85 -3.65
N PHE A 14 -7.14 2.21 -4.79
CA PHE A 14 -6.49 2.99 -5.83
C PHE A 14 -6.01 4.37 -5.34
N CYS A 15 -6.72 5.00 -4.40
CA CYS A 15 -6.34 6.30 -3.87
C CYS A 15 -5.08 6.18 -3.02
N LEU A 16 -5.01 5.14 -2.17
CA LEU A 16 -3.80 4.87 -1.38
C LEU A 16 -2.61 4.51 -2.28
N ALA A 17 -2.82 3.64 -3.27
CA ALA A 17 -1.76 3.27 -4.22
C ALA A 17 -1.25 4.49 -5.01
N SER A 18 -2.16 5.35 -5.47
CA SER A 18 -1.80 6.59 -6.16
C SER A 18 -1.05 7.56 -5.26
N PHE A 19 -1.46 7.70 -4.00
CA PHE A 19 -0.76 8.52 -3.01
C PHE A 19 0.68 8.05 -2.80
N LEU A 20 0.89 6.74 -2.61
CA LEU A 20 2.23 6.18 -2.46
C LEU A 20 3.10 6.43 -3.70
N LEU A 21 2.54 6.33 -4.91
CA LEU A 21 3.23 6.68 -6.15
C LEU A 21 3.63 8.16 -6.21
N THR A 22 2.77 9.08 -5.76
CA THR A 22 3.14 10.51 -5.68
C THR A 22 4.25 10.79 -4.69
N CYS A 23 4.43 9.92 -3.69
CA CYS A 23 5.54 9.96 -2.73
C CYS A 23 6.79 9.20 -3.23
N ASN A 24 6.85 8.84 -4.52
CA ASN A 24 7.94 8.09 -5.14
C ASN A 24 8.13 6.67 -4.58
N ILE A 25 7.08 6.08 -4.01
CA ILE A 25 7.04 4.69 -3.58
C ILE A 25 6.41 3.85 -4.69
N ASN A 26 7.23 3.04 -5.35
CA ASN A 26 6.76 2.12 -6.38
C ASN A 26 6.25 0.82 -5.77
N PRO A 27 5.16 0.24 -6.29
CA PRO A 27 4.76 -1.11 -5.90
C PRO A 27 5.82 -2.11 -6.34
N SER A 28 6.16 -3.03 -5.45
CA SER A 28 7.04 -4.16 -5.76
C SER A 28 6.36 -5.18 -6.67
N GLN A 29 5.03 -5.33 -6.54
CA GLN A 29 4.23 -6.21 -7.38
C GLN A 29 2.84 -5.62 -7.60
N ILE A 30 2.24 -5.92 -8.76
CA ILE A 30 0.84 -5.62 -9.08
C ILE A 30 0.22 -6.91 -9.59
N ASN A 31 -0.81 -7.39 -8.88
CA ASN A 31 -1.55 -8.60 -9.24
C ASN A 31 -2.96 -8.21 -9.67
N THR A 32 -3.47 -8.82 -10.75
CA THR A 32 -4.85 -8.68 -11.19
C THR A 32 -5.57 -10.01 -11.09
N ASP A 33 -6.74 -10.01 -10.47
CA ASP A 33 -7.59 -11.21 -10.39
C ASP A 33 -8.45 -11.41 -11.66
N SER A 34 -9.22 -12.51 -11.69
CA SER A 34 -10.14 -12.83 -12.79
C SER A 34 -11.31 -11.85 -12.94
N LEU A 35 -11.52 -10.96 -11.97
CA LEU A 35 -12.51 -9.90 -11.98
C LEU A 35 -11.89 -8.53 -12.34
N ASN A 36 -10.64 -8.52 -12.83
CA ASN A 36 -9.85 -7.33 -13.15
C ASN A 36 -9.64 -6.40 -11.94
N ARG A 37 -9.65 -6.91 -10.71
CA ARG A 37 -9.30 -6.13 -9.52
C ARG A 37 -7.79 -6.16 -9.33
N ALA A 38 -7.19 -4.97 -9.22
CA ALA A 38 -5.78 -4.81 -8.96
C ALA A 38 -5.47 -4.86 -7.45
N THR A 39 -4.45 -5.62 -7.09
CA THR A 39 -3.80 -5.60 -5.77
C THR A 39 -2.38 -5.09 -5.95
N PHE A 40 -2.06 -3.99 -5.28
CA PHE A 40 -0.73 -3.39 -5.24
C PHE A 40 0.00 -3.86 -3.99
N SER A 41 1.22 -4.36 -4.17
CA SER A 41 2.09 -4.81 -3.08
C SER A 41 3.26 -3.85 -2.94
N PHE A 42 3.44 -3.27 -1.76
CA PHE A 42 4.55 -2.37 -1.44
C PHE A 42 5.43 -3.01 -0.38
N LEU A 43 6.75 -2.87 -0.50
CA LEU A 43 7.65 -3.33 0.56
C LEU A 43 7.37 -2.55 1.86
N ILE A 44 7.17 -3.26 2.96
CA ILE A 44 6.98 -2.62 4.27
C ILE A 44 8.30 -2.01 4.70
N THR A 45 8.29 -0.69 4.79
CA THR A 45 9.38 0.13 5.32
C THR A 45 8.75 1.15 6.26
N ASN A 46 9.53 1.67 7.21
CA ASN A 46 9.07 2.73 8.13
C ASN A 46 8.44 3.93 7.37
N GLN A 47 8.95 4.23 6.17
CA GLN A 47 8.42 5.28 5.32
C GLN A 47 7.01 4.94 4.79
N VAL A 48 6.82 3.72 4.27
CA VAL A 48 5.51 3.26 3.76
C VAL A 48 4.46 3.22 4.86
N GLU A 49 4.82 2.72 6.05
CA GLU A 49 3.91 2.70 7.20
C GLU A 49 3.49 4.11 7.61
N THR A 50 4.45 5.03 7.74
CA THR A 50 4.17 6.44 8.07
C THR A 50 3.25 7.10 7.03
N LEU A 51 3.48 6.83 5.74
CA LEU A 51 2.66 7.36 4.66
C LEU A 51 1.23 6.81 4.69
N ILE A 52 1.05 5.52 4.97
CA ILE A 52 -0.27 4.89 5.11
C ILE A 52 -1.04 5.50 6.29
N GLU A 53 -0.37 5.74 7.41
CA GLU A 53 -0.97 6.43 8.57
C GLU A 53 -1.39 7.87 8.23
N GLN A 54 -0.53 8.63 7.56
CA GLN A 54 -0.85 9.98 7.09
C GLN A 54 -2.06 9.99 6.16
N PHE A 55 -2.11 9.08 5.20
CA PHE A 55 -3.24 8.94 4.30
C PHE A 55 -4.54 8.60 5.04
N SER A 56 -4.47 7.72 6.05
CA SER A 56 -5.63 7.34 6.87
C SER A 56 -6.18 8.52 7.66
N LEU A 57 -5.30 9.36 8.21
CA LEU A 57 -5.68 10.60 8.89
C LEU A 57 -6.30 11.65 7.94
N LEU A 58 -5.83 11.72 6.69
CA LEU A 58 -6.43 12.58 5.67
C LEU A 58 -7.82 12.09 5.28
N LYS A 59 -7.99 10.78 5.08
CA LYS A 59 -9.26 10.16 4.71
C LYS A 59 -10.31 10.29 5.82
N ALA A 60 -9.91 10.28 7.09
CA ALA A 60 -10.80 10.44 8.23
C ALA A 60 -11.32 11.88 8.43
N LYS A 61 -10.73 12.88 7.76
CA LYS A 61 -11.15 14.28 7.81
C LYS A 61 -12.21 14.65 6.75
N VAL A 62 -12.54 13.73 5.85
CA VAL A 62 -13.57 13.89 4.80
C VAL A 62 -14.82 13.13 5.22
#